data_AF-A0A962G4Y4-F1
#
_entry.id   AF-A0A962G4Y4-F1
#
_cell.length_a   1.000
_cell.length_b   1.000
_cell.length_c   1.000
_cell.angle_alpha   90.00
_cell.angle_beta   90.00
_cell.angle_gamma   90.00
#
_symmetry.space_group_name_H-M   'P 1'
#
loop_
_entity.id
_entity.type
_entity.pdbx_description
1 polymer ?
#
loop_
_entity_poly.entity_id
_entity_poly.type
_entity_poly.pdbx_seq_one_letter_code
_entity_poly.pdbx_strand_id
1 'polypeptide(L)'
;LRIASCQINTRVGALDANVEAILAALRVAEEAGCDLAVLPELAITGYPPEDLLLRPAFVEQAREARKRLGIQRINHDSEPCVRCCHQARSSR
;
A
#
# COMPACT_ATOMS: atom_id res chain seq x y z
N LEU A 1 -6.28 -6.67 18.25
CA LEU A 1 -6.19 -6.62 16.78
C LEU A 1 -6.71 -5.25 16.29
N ARG A 2 -5.80 -4.40 15.82
CA ARG A 2 -6.00 -3.10 15.21
C ARG A 2 -5.71 -3.24 13.72
N ILE A 3 -6.63 -2.79 12.88
CA ILE A 3 -6.52 -2.95 11.42
C ILE A 3 -6.49 -1.57 10.77
N ALA A 4 -5.50 -1.31 9.93
CA ALA A 4 -5.43 -0.13 9.08
C ALA A 4 -6.04 -0.44 7.71
N SER A 5 -6.98 0.39 7.28
CA SER A 5 -7.41 0.45 5.87
C SER A 5 -6.62 1.55 5.18
N CYS A 6 -5.59 1.16 4.41
CA CYS A 6 -4.68 2.06 3.75
C CYS A 6 -5.28 2.57 2.43
N GLN A 7 -6.08 3.62 2.50
CA GLN A 7 -6.66 4.25 1.31
C GLN A 7 -5.58 5.09 0.60
N ILE A 8 -5.08 4.60 -0.53
CA ILE A 8 -4.04 5.25 -1.34
C ILE A 8 -4.53 5.52 -2.76
N ASN A 9 -4.06 6.62 -3.35
CA ASN A 9 -4.33 6.95 -4.75
C ASN A 9 -3.27 6.29 -5.64
N THR A 10 -3.65 5.19 -6.28
CA THR A 10 -2.78 4.49 -7.23
C THR A 10 -3.02 5.00 -8.64
N ARG A 11 -2.00 4.89 -9.49
CA ARG A 11 -2.08 5.28 -10.91
C ARG A 11 -1.86 4.04 -11.77
N VAL A 12 -2.78 3.83 -12.73
CA VAL A 12 -2.72 2.72 -13.66
C VAL A 12 -1.38 2.72 -14.41
N GLY A 13 -0.65 1.61 -14.35
CA GLY A 13 0.63 1.39 -15.00
C GLY A 13 1.85 2.00 -14.31
N ALA A 14 1.68 2.82 -13.26
CA ALA A 14 2.78 3.50 -12.57
C ALA A 14 3.36 2.63 -11.43
N LEU A 15 3.94 1.48 -11.79
CA LEU A 15 4.37 0.44 -10.84
C LEU A 15 5.29 0.96 -9.72
N ASP A 16 6.27 1.79 -10.06
CA ASP A 16 7.23 2.32 -9.09
C ASP A 16 6.56 3.29 -8.11
N ALA A 17 5.81 4.26 -8.63
CA ALA A 17 5.10 5.23 -7.81
C ALA A 17 4.06 4.57 -6.89
N ASN A 18 3.39 3.51 -7.38
CA ASN A 18 2.44 2.75 -6.58
C ASN A 18 3.12 1.96 -5.46
N VAL A 19 4.29 1.37 -5.72
CA VAL A 19 5.10 0.68 -4.69
C VAL A 19 5.52 1.67 -3.59
N GLU A 20 5.99 2.86 -3.94
CA GLU A 20 6.36 3.89 -2.96
C GLU A 20 5.15 4.33 -2.12
N ALA A 21 3.98 4.52 -2.74
CA ALA A 21 2.76 4.86 -2.03
C ALA A 21 2.32 3.75 -1.04
N ILE A 22 2.48 2.49 -1.44
CA ILE A 22 2.22 1.34 -0.57
C ILE A 22 3.17 1.32 0.62
N LEU A 23 4.48 1.46 0.39
CA LEU A 23 5.49 1.46 1.47
C LEU A 23 5.25 2.59 2.47
N ALA A 24 4.92 3.78 1.99
CA ALA A 24 4.57 4.91 2.85
C ALA A 24 3.33 4.61 3.71
N ALA A 25 2.28 4.02 3.13
CA ALA A 25 1.07 3.68 3.87
C ALA A 25 1.29 2.57 4.91
N LEU A 26 2.12 1.57 4.60
CA LEU A 26 2.48 0.51 5.54
C LEU A 26 3.27 1.05 6.73
N ARG A 27 4.20 1.98 6.49
CA ARG A 27 4.94 2.66 7.54
C ARG A 27 4.01 3.43 8.49
N VAL A 28 3.03 4.16 7.94
CA VAL A 28 2.02 4.86 8.76
C VAL A 28 1.21 3.88 9.61
N ALA A 29 0.85 2.71 9.07
CA ALA A 29 0.13 1.68 9.81
C ALA A 29 0.99 1.07 10.94
N GLU A 30 2.28 0.85 10.69
CA GLU A 30 3.24 0.39 11.70
C GLU A 30 3.43 1.43 12.81
N GLU A 31 3.62 2.70 12.47
CA GLU A 31 3.72 3.81 13.43
C GLU A 31 2.44 4.01 14.26
N ALA A 32 1.28 3.63 13.70
CA ALA A 32 0.00 3.58 14.43
C ALA A 32 -0.15 2.31 15.30
N GLY A 33 0.79 1.36 15.22
CA GLY A 33 0.80 0.08 15.92
C GLY A 33 -0.27 -0.90 15.44
N CYS A 34 -0.72 -0.81 14.18
CA CYS A 34 -1.71 -1.73 13.63
C CYS A 34 -1.13 -3.14 13.51
N ASP A 35 -1.94 -4.16 13.81
CA ASP A 35 -1.54 -5.57 13.64
C ASP A 35 -1.67 -6.02 12.17
N LEU A 36 -2.50 -5.34 11.40
CA LEU A 36 -2.77 -5.65 9.99
C LEU A 36 -3.02 -4.36 9.22
N ALA A 37 -2.41 -4.24 8.04
CA ALA A 37 -2.70 -3.19 7.07
C ALA A 37 -3.27 -3.82 5.81
N VAL A 38 -4.40 -3.30 5.32
CA VAL A 38 -5.02 -3.73 4.06
C VAL A 38 -4.93 -2.62 3.03
N LEU A 39 -4.61 -3.00 1.79
CA LEU A 39 -4.46 -2.09 0.65
C LEU A 39 -5.64 -2.25 -0.31
N PRO A 40 -5.89 -1.28 -1.20
CA PRO A 40 -6.90 -1.40 -2.24
C PRO A 40 -6.59 -2.55 -3.21
N GLU A 41 -7.63 -3.04 -3.89
CA GLU A 41 -7.47 -4.04 -4.93
C GLU A 41 -6.53 -3.54 -6.03
N LEU A 42 -5.66 -4.43 -6.54
CA LEU A 42 -4.73 -4.13 -7.62
C LEU A 42 -3.85 -2.89 -7.36
N ALA A 43 -3.52 -2.61 -6.09
CA ALA A 43 -2.76 -1.42 -5.70
C ALA A 43 -1.41 -1.25 -6.44
N ILE A 44 -0.74 -2.35 -6.80
CA ILE A 44 0.54 -2.30 -7.51
C ILE A 44 0.35 -1.82 -8.95
N THR A 45 -0.64 -2.35 -9.67
CA THR A 45 -0.89 -2.02 -11.09
C THR A 45 -1.75 -0.77 -11.26
N GLY A 46 -2.51 -0.40 -10.24
CA GLY A 46 -3.66 0.49 -10.35
C GLY A 46 -4.90 -0.26 -10.86
N TYR A 47 -6.08 0.29 -10.58
CA TYR A 47 -7.38 -0.27 -10.97
C TYR A 47 -8.18 0.73 -11.83
N PRO A 48 -8.81 0.29 -12.94
CA PRO A 48 -8.65 -1.01 -13.60
C PRO A 48 -7.41 -1.00 -14.52
N PRO A 49 -6.64 -2.11 -14.61
CA PRO A 49 -5.47 -2.18 -15.50
C PRO A 49 -5.79 -2.57 -16.95
N GLU A 50 -6.99 -3.10 -17.22
CA GLU A 50 -7.52 -3.42 -18.56
C GLU A 50 -6.48 -4.10 -19.48
N ASP A 51 -6.27 -3.56 -20.69
CA ASP A 51 -5.38 -4.10 -21.72
C ASP A 51 -3.92 -4.27 -21.28
N LEU A 52 -3.49 -3.59 -20.21
CA LEU A 52 -2.14 -3.80 -19.68
C LEU A 52 -1.93 -5.23 -19.21
N LEU A 53 -2.98 -5.90 -18.73
CA LEU A 53 -2.92 -7.32 -18.33
C LEU A 53 -2.71 -8.26 -19.52
N LEU A 54 -3.02 -7.82 -20.75
CA LEU A 54 -2.78 -8.59 -21.98
C LEU A 54 -1.31 -8.52 -22.43
N ARG A 55 -0.47 -7.72 -21.76
CA ARG A 55 0.95 -7.54 -22.11
C ARG A 55 1.81 -8.35 -21.14
N PRO A 56 2.40 -9.50 -21.55
CA PRO A 56 3.18 -10.36 -20.64
C PRO A 56 4.34 -9.62 -19.95
N ALA A 57 5.01 -8.71 -20.66
CA ALA A 57 6.08 -7.89 -20.09
C ALA A 57 5.60 -7.01 -18.93
N PHE A 58 4.37 -6.46 -19.00
CA PHE A 58 3.81 -5.66 -17.92
C PHE A 58 3.48 -6.53 -16.69
N VAL A 59 2.96 -7.73 -16.92
CA VAL A 59 2.69 -8.70 -15.84
C VAL A 59 3.98 -9.10 -15.11
N GLU A 60 5.06 -9.34 -15.85
CA GLU A 60 6.37 -9.63 -15.24
C GLU A 60 6.92 -8.41 -14.49
N GLN A 61 6.82 -7.20 -15.04
CA GLN A 61 7.19 -5.98 -14.31
C GLN A 61 6.37 -5.80 -13.02
N ALA A 62 5.06 -6.10 -13.04
CA ALA A 62 4.22 -6.04 -11.85
C ALA A 62 4.62 -7.11 -10.82
N ARG A 63 5.07 -8.29 -11.25
CA ARG A 63 5.62 -9.33 -10.37
C ARG A 63 6.94 -8.89 -9.72
N GLU A 64 7.84 -8.29 -10.48
CA GLU A 64 9.06 -7.70 -9.93
C GLU A 64 8.75 -6.56 -8.96
N ALA A 65 7.77 -5.71 -9.30
CA ALA A 65 7.29 -4.66 -8.42
C ALA A 65 6.78 -5.21 -7.08
N ARG A 66 6.00 -6.30 -7.11
CA ARG A 66 5.55 -7.01 -5.91
C ARG A 66 6.70 -7.58 -5.08
N LYS A 67 7.74 -8.12 -5.72
CA LYS A 67 8.91 -8.65 -4.99
C LYS A 67 9.63 -7.58 -4.19
N ARG A 68 9.67 -6.33 -4.66
CA ARG A 68 10.25 -5.20 -3.92
C ARG A 68 9.54 -4.89 -2.60
N LEU A 69 8.24 -5.15 -2.53
CA LEU A 69 7.50 -5.04 -1.26
C LEU A 69 7.91 -6.13 -0.28
N GLY A 70 8.34 -7.31 -0.74
CA GLY A 70 8.77 -8.40 0.13
C GLY A 70 7.70 -8.85 1.13
N ILE A 71 8.13 -9.55 2.19
CA ILE A 71 7.28 -9.87 3.33
C ILE A 71 7.42 -8.72 4.32
N GLN A 72 6.36 -7.93 4.46
CA GLN A 72 6.29 -6.85 5.44
C GLN A 72 5.75 -7.43 6.76
N ARG A 73 6.55 -7.33 7.82
CA ARG A 73 6.15 -7.69 9.19
C ARG A 73 5.95 -6.40 9.95
N ILE A 74 4.74 -6.19 10.48
CA ILE A 74 4.50 -5.06 11.36
C ILE A 74 4.97 -5.46 12.76
N ASN A 75 5.97 -4.75 13.32
CA ASN A 75 6.49 -5.03 14.65
C ASN A 75 5.71 -4.24 15.71
N HIS A 76 5.46 -4.84 16.86
CA HIS A 76 4.58 -4.29 17.91
C HIS A 76 5.32 -3.58 19.05
N ASP A 77 6.54 -3.10 18.84
CA ASP A 77 7.38 -2.56 19.91
C ASP A 77 6.96 -1.15 20.40
N SER A 78 5.79 -0.63 19.96
CA SER A 78 5.32 0.72 20.30
C SER A 78 4.02 0.73 21.11
N GLU A 79 4.00 1.57 22.16
CA GLU A 79 2.83 1.85 23.01
C GLU A 79 1.60 2.23 22.17
N PRO A 80 0.37 1.92 22.64
CA PRO A 80 -0.85 2.09 21.86
C PRO A 80 -1.12 3.56 21.55
N CYS A 81 -0.70 4.02 20.38
CA CYS A 81 -1.06 5.33 19.86
C CYS A 81 -2.58 5.36 19.59
N VAL A 82 -3.33 6.03 20.46
CA VAL A 82 -4.79 6.18 20.41
C VAL A 82 -5.27 7.13 19.29
N ARG A 83 -4.42 7.43 18.30
CA ARG A 83 -4.69 8.44 17.26
C ARG A 83 -5.08 7.80 15.92
N CYS A 84 -6.22 7.11 15.94
CA CYS A 84 -6.80 6.48 14.77
C CYS A 84 -7.65 7.49 13.96
N CYS A 85 -7.35 7.63 12.65
CA CYS A 85 -8.28 8.01 11.56
C CYS A 85 -8.57 9.48 11.13
N HIS A 86 -7.97 10.57 11.62
CA HIS A 86 -8.34 11.93 11.12
C HIS A 86 -7.31 12.77 10.36
N GLN A 87 -6.02 12.37 10.28
CA GLN A 87 -4.99 13.28 9.73
C GLN A 87 -4.68 13.14 8.24
N ALA A 88 -5.37 12.29 7.48
CA ALA A 88 -5.22 12.23 6.02
C ALA A 88 -6.07 13.27 5.24
N ARG A 89 -6.82 14.15 5.93
CA ARG A 89 -7.57 15.26 5.31
C ARG A 89 -7.36 16.57 6.09
N SER A 90 -6.20 17.22 5.90
CA SER A 90 -6.07 18.66 6.17
C SER A 90 -4.93 19.25 5.33
N SER A 91 -5.24 19.53 4.07
CA SER A 91 -4.58 20.54 3.24
C SER A 91 -5.62 21.09 2.26
N ARG A 92 -6.64 21.75 2.85
CA ARG A 92 -7.40 22.88 2.30
C ARG A 92 -7.86 23.73 3.47
#